data_AF-A0A518I4K1-F1
#
_entry.id   AF-A0A518I4K1-F1
#
_cell.length_a   1.000
_cell.length_b   1.000
_cell.length_c   1.000
_cell.angle_alpha   90.00
_cell.angle_beta   90.00
_cell.angle_gamma   90.00
#
_symmetry.space_group_name_H-M   'P 1'
#
loop_
_entity.id
_entity.type
_entity.pdbx_description
1 polymer ?
#
loop_
_entity_poly.entity_id
_entity_poly.type
_entity_poly.pdbx_seq_one_letter_code
_entity_poly.pdbx_strand_id
1 'polypeptide(L)'
;MPDSNLTRETLIEANFSAYEMLRTLAADADTATMAEPHPVELLNGTAIETNGQLLAHMLTSHVGFHLAQLSSCRRERGIAALF
;
A
#
# COMPACT_ATOMS: atom_id res chain seq x y z
N MET A 1 -14.37 -22.09 -5.45
CA MET A 1 -15.37 -21.43 -4.60
C MET A 1 -14.81 -20.08 -4.19
N PRO A 2 -15.57 -18.98 -4.23
CA PRO A 2 -15.12 -17.71 -3.66
C PRO A 2 -14.77 -17.92 -2.19
N ASP A 3 -13.68 -17.34 -1.73
CA ASP A 3 -13.32 -17.38 -0.31
C ASP A 3 -14.38 -16.60 0.48
N SER A 4 -15.15 -17.31 1.30
CA SER A 4 -16.22 -16.74 2.12
C SER A 4 -15.73 -15.75 3.17
N ASN A 5 -14.42 -15.70 3.42
CA ASN A 5 -13.81 -14.77 4.36
C ASN A 5 -13.45 -13.42 3.74
N LEU A 6 -13.51 -13.26 2.40
CA LEU A 6 -13.24 -11.98 1.73
C LEU A 6 -14.50 -11.10 1.71
N THR A 7 -14.89 -10.64 2.90
CA THR A 7 -15.98 -9.68 3.06
C THR A 7 -15.47 -8.25 2.97
N ARG A 8 -16.38 -7.28 2.75
CA ARG A 8 -16.01 -5.86 2.77
C ARG A 8 -15.40 -5.47 4.12
N GLU A 9 -16.00 -5.94 5.21
CA GLU A 9 -15.61 -5.60 6.58
C GLU A 9 -14.22 -6.14 6.91
N THR A 10 -13.94 -7.40 6.56
CA THR A 10 -12.62 -8.03 6.79
C THR A 10 -11.53 -7.37 5.97
N LEU A 11 -11.81 -6.98 4.72
CA LEU A 11 -10.84 -6.24 3.88
C LEU A 11 -10.55 -4.84 4.41
N ILE A 12 -11.57 -4.16 4.95
CA ILE A 12 -11.38 -2.86 5.59
C ILE A 12 -10.52 -3.01 6.84
N GLU A 13 -10.85 -3.95 7.72
CA GLU A 13 -10.10 -4.22 8.95
C GLU A 13 -8.64 -4.60 8.67
N ALA A 14 -8.41 -5.45 7.67
CA ALA A 14 -7.06 -5.82 7.22
C ALA A 14 -6.25 -4.60 6.74
N ASN A 15 -6.87 -3.70 5.96
CA ASN A 15 -6.18 -2.48 5.51
C ASN A 15 -5.84 -1.55 6.68
N PHE A 16 -6.77 -1.33 7.61
CA PHE A 16 -6.51 -0.45 8.76
C PHE A 16 -5.41 -1.00 9.67
N SER A 17 -5.52 -2.28 10.07
CA SER A 17 -4.56 -2.93 10.95
C SER A 17 -3.17 -3.05 10.31
N ALA A 18 -3.09 -3.43 9.03
CA ALA A 18 -1.82 -3.52 8.33
C ALA A 18 -1.14 -2.14 8.19
N TYR A 19 -1.90 -1.09 7.87
CA TYR A 19 -1.33 0.26 7.74
C TYR A 19 -0.80 0.78 9.07
N GLU A 20 -1.54 0.59 10.17
CA GLU A 20 -1.07 0.97 11.52
C GLU A 20 0.21 0.22 11.91
N MET A 21 0.24 -1.10 11.68
CA MET A 21 1.40 -1.93 11.95
C MET A 21 2.61 -1.49 11.11
N LEU A 22 2.45 -1.33 9.80
CA LEU A 22 3.53 -0.93 8.90
C LEU A 22 4.05 0.47 9.21
N ARG A 23 3.17 1.42 9.57
CA ARG A 23 3.58 2.75 10.01
C ARG A 23 4.42 2.69 11.28
N THR A 24 4.03 1.87 12.24
CA THR A 24 4.76 1.68 13.50
C THR A 24 6.14 1.08 13.23
N LEU A 25 6.21 0.01 12.46
CA LEU A 25 7.48 -0.64 12.09
C LEU A 25 8.39 0.31 11.29
N ALA A 26 7.82 1.13 10.41
CA ALA A 26 8.56 2.11 9.62
C ALA A 26 9.20 3.21 10.49
N ALA A 27 8.55 3.60 11.59
CA ALA A 27 9.06 4.65 12.48
C ALA A 27 10.35 4.22 13.20
N ASP A 28 10.49 2.93 13.48
CA ASP A 28 11.63 2.34 14.19
C ASP A 28 12.64 1.66 13.25
N ALA A 29 12.50 1.86 11.93
CA ALA A 29 13.33 1.19 10.94
C ALA A 29 14.79 1.68 10.96
N ASP A 30 15.74 0.75 10.97
CA ASP A 30 17.16 1.05 10.92
C ASP A 30 17.58 1.62 9.55
N THR A 31 18.31 2.72 9.58
CA THR A 31 18.75 3.44 8.38
C THR A 31 19.70 2.61 7.51
N ALA A 32 20.56 1.77 8.10
CA ALA A 32 21.48 0.94 7.32
C ALA A 32 20.70 -0.13 6.54
N THR A 33 19.75 -0.79 7.19
CA THR A 33 18.84 -1.77 6.58
C THR A 33 17.98 -1.14 5.47
N MET A 34 17.51 0.10 5.66
CA MET A 34 16.73 0.82 4.64
C MET A 34 17.55 1.21 3.41
N ALA A 35 18.87 1.27 3.51
CA ALA A 35 19.76 1.52 2.38
C ALA A 35 20.11 0.24 1.60
N GLU A 36 19.82 -0.95 2.14
CA GLU A 36 20.07 -2.21 1.44
C GLU A 36 19.15 -2.40 0.22
N PRO A 37 19.61 -3.12 -0.82
CA PRO A 37 18.77 -3.49 -1.95
C PRO A 37 17.53 -4.26 -1.52
N HIS A 38 16.37 -3.97 -2.13
CA HIS A 38 15.16 -4.72 -1.82
C HIS A 38 15.17 -6.14 -2.40
N PRO A 39 14.46 -7.11 -1.79
CA PRO A 39 14.42 -8.48 -2.29
C PRO A 39 13.33 -8.74 -3.36
N VAL A 40 12.51 -7.75 -3.71
CA VAL A 40 11.32 -7.93 -4.56
C VAL A 40 11.67 -7.97 -6.06
N GLU A 41 11.77 -9.17 -6.62
CA GLU A 41 12.16 -9.39 -8.04
C GLU A 41 11.30 -8.63 -9.06
N LEU A 42 10.00 -8.50 -8.78
CA LEU A 42 9.05 -7.79 -9.67
C LEU A 42 9.45 -6.33 -9.92
N LEU A 43 10.20 -5.72 -9.00
CA LEU A 43 10.59 -4.32 -9.05
C LEU A 43 12.01 -4.12 -9.59
N ASN A 44 12.70 -5.19 -9.99
CA ASN A 44 14.03 -5.10 -10.58
C ASN A 44 14.02 -4.25 -11.86
N GLY A 45 14.95 -3.32 -11.97
CA GLY A 45 15.05 -2.39 -13.10
C GLY A 45 14.07 -1.20 -13.04
N THR A 46 13.35 -1.04 -11.93
CA THR A 46 12.57 0.17 -11.63
C THR A 46 13.40 1.18 -10.83
N ALA A 47 12.82 2.35 -10.55
CA ALA A 47 13.45 3.36 -9.69
C ALA A 47 13.36 3.02 -8.18
N ILE A 48 12.70 1.92 -7.83
CA ILE A 48 12.68 1.38 -6.47
C ILE A 48 13.84 0.38 -6.42
N GLU A 49 14.89 0.71 -5.68
CA GLU A 49 16.12 -0.07 -5.60
C GLU A 49 16.40 -0.53 -4.17
N THR A 50 16.05 0.27 -3.17
CA THR A 50 16.32 -0.04 -1.75
C THR A 50 15.07 -0.40 -0.95
N ASN A 51 15.26 -1.03 0.21
CA ASN A 51 14.20 -1.31 1.19
C ASN A 51 13.44 -0.03 1.60
N GLY A 52 14.15 1.07 1.82
CA GLY A 52 13.54 2.36 2.17
C GLY A 52 12.66 2.92 1.06
N GLN A 53 13.10 2.82 -0.20
CA GLN A 53 12.29 3.24 -1.35
C GLN A 53 11.07 2.35 -1.54
N LEU A 54 11.20 1.04 -1.33
CA LEU A 54 10.09 0.10 -1.38
C LEU A 54 9.05 0.42 -0.29
N LEU A 55 9.49 0.60 0.95
CA LEU A 55 8.63 0.96 2.06
C LEU A 55 7.91 2.29 1.81
N ALA A 56 8.64 3.31 1.34
CA ALA A 56 8.06 4.60 0.95
C ALA A 56 7.00 4.43 -0.15
N HIS A 57 7.28 3.64 -1.18
CA HIS A 57 6.33 3.36 -2.25
C HIS A 57 5.04 2.71 -1.73
N MET A 58 5.16 1.67 -0.90
CA MET A 58 4.00 0.96 -0.34
C MET A 58 3.13 1.88 0.51
N LEU A 59 3.72 2.68 1.38
CA LEU A 59 2.99 3.54 2.31
C LEU A 59 2.48 4.84 1.69
N THR A 60 2.93 5.21 0.50
CA THR A 60 2.53 6.47 -0.15
C THR A 60 1.90 6.24 -1.52
N SER A 61 2.73 6.10 -2.56
CA SER A 61 2.31 6.17 -3.95
C SER A 61 1.42 5.00 -4.35
N HIS A 62 1.70 3.79 -3.85
CA HIS A 62 0.90 2.61 -4.14
C HIS A 62 -0.54 2.74 -3.61
N VAL A 63 -0.69 3.07 -2.32
CA VAL A 63 -2.01 3.29 -1.71
C VAL A 63 -2.72 4.49 -2.34
N GLY A 64 -2.01 5.59 -2.60
CA GLY A 64 -2.55 6.78 -3.25
C GLY A 64 -3.13 6.49 -4.63
N PHE A 65 -2.45 5.66 -5.43
CA PHE A 65 -2.93 5.22 -6.74
C PHE A 65 -4.25 4.45 -6.65
N HIS A 66 -4.36 3.48 -5.73
CA HIS A 66 -5.60 2.72 -5.55
C HIS A 66 -6.75 3.59 -5.00
N LEU A 67 -6.47 4.56 -4.14
CA LEU A 67 -7.48 5.53 -3.70
C LEU A 67 -7.99 6.39 -4.87
N ALA A 68 -7.12 6.77 -5.81
CA ALA A 68 -7.52 7.49 -7.00
C ALA A 68 -8.43 6.64 -7.91
N GLN A 69 -8.12 5.35 -8.08
CA GLN A 69 -8.99 4.41 -8.80
C GLN A 69 -10.37 4.31 -8.14
N LEU A 70 -10.42 4.16 -6.81
CA LEU A 70 -11.69 4.12 -6.08
C LEU A 70 -12.48 5.43 -6.21
N SER A 71 -11.80 6.57 -6.17
CA SER A 71 -12.41 7.89 -6.42
C SER A 71 -13.01 7.97 -7.83
N SER A 72 -12.35 7.39 -8.84
CA SER A 72 -12.89 7.28 -10.20
C SER A 72 -14.16 6.45 -10.25
N CYS A 73 -14.16 5.26 -9.68
CA CYS A 73 -15.33 4.38 -9.63
C CYS A 73 -16.54 5.05 -8.94
N ARG A 74 -16.30 5.93 -7.96
CA ARG A 74 -17.37 6.72 -7.32
C ARG A 74 -17.98 7.72 -8.29
N ARG A 75 -17.15 8.49 -9.01
CA ARG A 75 -17.62 9.48 -10.00
C ARG A 75 -18.41 8.82 -11.13
N GLU A 76 -17.95 7.67 -11.62
CA GLU A 76 -18.67 6.88 -12.65
C GLU A 76 -20.07 6.44 -12.19
N ARG A 77 -20.29 6.34 -10.89
CA ARG A 77 -21.59 6.00 -10.27
C ARG A 77 -22.41 7.23 -9.85
N GLY A 78 -21.99 8.43 -10.22
CA GLY A 78 -22.64 9.69 -9.81
C GLY A 78 -22.44 10.05 -8.33
N ILE A 79 -21.47 9.41 -7.67
CA ILE A 79 -21.11 9.68 -6.27
C ILE A 79 -19.92 10.65 -6.25
N ALA A 80 -19.92 11.60 -5.30
CA ALA A 80 -18.82 12.56 -5.15
C ALA A 80 -17.46 11.88 -4.97
N ALA A 81 -16.42 12.50 -5.54
CA ALA A 81 -15.03 12.08 -5.42
C ALA A 81 -14.57 12.03 -3.95
N LEU A 82 -13.55 11.21 -3.65
CA LEU A 82 -12.94 11.18 -2.31
C LEU A 82 -11.99 12.36 -2.10
N PHE A 83 -11.29 12.73 -3.16
CA PHE A 83 -10.34 13.83 -3.28
C PHE A 83 -10.44 14.38 -4.70
#